data_AF-A0A924ZJ42-F1
#
_entry.id   AF-A0A924ZJ42-F1
#
_cell.length_a   1.000
_cell.length_b   1.000
_cell.length_c   1.000
_cell.angle_alpha   90.00
_cell.angle_beta   90.00
_cell.angle_gamma   90.00
#
_symmetry.space_group_name_H-M   'P 1'
#
loop_
_entity.id
_entity.type
_entity.pdbx_description
1 polymer ?
#
loop_
_entity_poly.entity_id
_entity_poly.type
_entity_poly.pdbx_seq_one_letter_code
_entity_poly.pdbx_strand_id
1 'polypeptide(L)'
;MEAKKKLFFVASNSKNIKYVENFLLKRNFEVLLDSDLDSSLSRIISLQPDFIFLPLDHANGRIVAMINAINSLTKGVTVLFVQNNTKESIRKLEYSKCPFKLYPPMSGPAVERLVLKTIKANATTTTTTEIKSKEANLEVFESNFSNVNVIENQSNIAFVQKGRRGELLKTKNQQLGTYQRKELSEQLRQELKTGFGDNVKMPIADLIETYYDNGPSAPAGPSTKNFQEASSSVDNYEARSSTYCLTIQSLTWCGYLIIHADFEIDFSLAKNVFQTWLASHLVELQEFTETDQFQISITNPDYQTFAKAEAEYIEVLSIYDKEVTVSFFSVDPQNLSIDLLELQHIGIPVQMIPTALALPLNAFVYLPLNQKFLLFALQNEKVDVTKLQRLSEKSIEKLYTPIEFEKEFRALRAEEFLNSLMKKLSKFAKK
;
A
#
# COMPACT_ATOMS: atom_id res chain seq x y z
N MET A 1 -9.90 30.74 -30.89
CA MET A 1 -10.97 30.50 -29.90
C MET A 1 -10.62 29.22 -29.17
N GLU A 2 -10.44 29.26 -27.85
CA GLU A 2 -10.19 28.03 -27.07
C GLU A 2 -11.42 27.11 -27.17
N ALA A 3 -11.18 25.82 -27.40
CA ALA A 3 -12.25 24.83 -27.45
C ALA A 3 -12.95 24.76 -26.09
N LYS A 4 -14.30 24.82 -26.09
CA LYS A 4 -15.10 24.75 -24.87
C LYS A 4 -14.86 23.41 -24.18
N LYS A 5 -14.65 23.44 -22.87
CA LYS A 5 -14.50 22.22 -22.06
C LYS A 5 -15.86 21.57 -21.83
N LYS A 6 -15.94 20.27 -22.09
CA LYS A 6 -17.15 19.47 -21.95
C LYS A 6 -17.24 18.85 -20.56
N LEU A 7 -18.30 19.15 -19.82
CA LEU A 7 -18.59 18.56 -18.52
C LEU A 7 -19.86 17.72 -18.62
N PHE A 8 -19.79 16.49 -18.17
CA PHE A 8 -20.93 15.58 -18.12
C PHE A 8 -21.32 15.31 -16.67
N PHE A 9 -22.58 15.56 -16.32
CA PHE A 9 -23.13 15.33 -14.99
C PHE A 9 -24.13 14.17 -15.04
N VAL A 10 -23.93 13.19 -14.16
CA VAL A 10 -24.94 12.18 -13.85
C VAL A 10 -25.70 12.63 -12.62
N ALA A 11 -27.02 12.73 -12.68
CA ALA A 11 -27.78 13.09 -11.49
C ALA A 11 -29.25 12.68 -11.44
N SER A 12 -29.62 11.96 -10.37
CA SER A 12 -30.99 11.67 -9.98
C SER A 12 -31.85 12.90 -9.65
N ASN A 13 -31.28 13.97 -9.07
CA ASN A 13 -32.02 15.21 -8.76
C ASN A 13 -31.52 16.43 -9.55
N SER A 14 -32.22 16.76 -10.63
CA SER A 14 -31.81 17.81 -11.57
C SER A 14 -32.01 19.25 -11.06
N LYS A 15 -32.80 19.48 -9.99
CA LYS A 15 -33.16 20.85 -9.57
C LYS A 15 -31.95 21.68 -9.13
N ASN A 16 -31.07 21.10 -8.31
CA ASN A 16 -29.89 21.81 -7.81
C ASN A 16 -28.81 22.00 -8.89
N ILE A 17 -28.77 21.10 -9.88
CA ILE A 17 -27.75 21.12 -10.93
C ILE A 17 -28.09 22.08 -12.06
N LYS A 18 -29.38 22.35 -12.32
CA LYS A 18 -29.78 23.38 -13.32
C LYS A 18 -29.20 24.77 -13.02
N TYR A 19 -29.08 25.14 -11.75
CA TYR A 19 -28.43 26.42 -11.37
C TYR A 19 -26.92 26.41 -11.66
N VAL A 20 -26.28 25.25 -11.44
CA VAL A 20 -24.86 25.03 -11.73
C VAL A 20 -24.62 25.06 -13.24
N GLU A 21 -25.45 24.37 -14.01
CA GLU A 21 -25.45 24.35 -15.47
C GLU A 21 -25.56 25.77 -16.06
N ASN A 22 -26.58 26.53 -15.66
CA ASN A 22 -26.76 27.91 -16.13
C ASN A 22 -25.57 28.82 -15.80
N PHE A 23 -24.93 28.62 -14.65
CA PHE A 23 -23.73 29.36 -14.27
C PHE A 23 -22.54 28.99 -15.17
N LEU A 24 -22.32 27.71 -15.43
CA LEU A 24 -21.20 27.21 -16.21
C LEU A 24 -21.34 27.53 -17.71
N LEU A 25 -22.55 27.47 -18.27
CA LEU A 25 -22.83 27.86 -19.66
C LEU A 25 -22.44 29.32 -19.93
N LYS A 26 -22.70 30.23 -18.96
CA LYS A 26 -22.29 31.65 -19.04
C LYS A 26 -20.76 31.83 -19.02
N ARG A 27 -20.00 30.82 -18.57
CA ARG A 27 -18.54 30.82 -18.48
C ARG A 27 -17.87 29.95 -19.53
N ASN A 28 -18.55 29.76 -20.66
CA ASN A 28 -18.02 29.09 -21.84
C ASN A 28 -17.72 27.59 -21.66
N PHE A 29 -18.37 26.95 -20.71
CA PHE A 29 -18.37 25.50 -20.57
C PHE A 29 -19.53 24.87 -21.37
N GLU A 30 -19.31 23.68 -21.92
CA GLU A 30 -20.38 22.85 -22.48
C GLU A 30 -20.81 21.86 -21.41
N VAL A 31 -22.06 21.96 -20.95
CA VAL A 31 -22.57 21.12 -19.85
C VAL A 31 -23.62 20.17 -20.41
N LEU A 32 -23.47 18.89 -20.07
CA LEU A 32 -24.40 17.84 -20.38
C LEU A 32 -24.90 17.24 -19.07
N LEU A 33 -26.21 17.04 -18.96
CA LEU A 33 -26.85 16.44 -17.80
C LEU A 33 -27.65 15.22 -18.25
N ASP A 34 -27.52 14.14 -17.50
CA ASP A 34 -28.33 12.94 -17.66
C ASP A 34 -28.71 12.36 -16.30
N SER A 35 -29.90 11.80 -16.20
CA SER A 35 -30.45 11.24 -14.96
C SER A 35 -30.51 9.72 -14.98
N ASP A 36 -30.51 9.12 -16.18
CA ASP A 36 -30.51 7.67 -16.32
C ASP A 36 -29.08 7.14 -16.42
N LEU A 37 -28.77 6.11 -15.64
CA LEU A 37 -27.40 5.63 -15.46
C LEU A 37 -26.90 4.89 -16.72
N ASP A 38 -27.78 4.12 -17.36
CA ASP A 38 -27.44 3.27 -18.49
C ASP A 38 -27.29 4.12 -19.78
N SER A 39 -28.16 5.12 -19.98
CA SER A 39 -27.99 6.12 -21.04
C SER A 39 -26.73 6.97 -20.82
N SER A 40 -26.44 7.34 -19.57
CA SER A 40 -25.27 8.16 -19.22
C SER A 40 -23.97 7.49 -19.63
N LEU A 41 -23.80 6.20 -19.34
CA LEU A 41 -22.56 5.48 -19.66
C LEU A 41 -22.31 5.47 -21.18
N SER A 42 -23.33 5.12 -21.97
CA SER A 42 -23.23 5.09 -23.43
C SER A 42 -22.87 6.47 -24.01
N ARG A 43 -23.46 7.53 -23.46
CA ARG A 43 -23.19 8.91 -23.89
C ARG A 43 -21.81 9.39 -23.47
N ILE A 44 -21.35 9.05 -22.27
CA ILE A 44 -20.00 9.37 -21.79
C ILE A 44 -18.94 8.74 -22.71
N ILE A 45 -19.11 7.46 -23.06
CA ILE A 45 -18.19 6.74 -23.96
C ILE A 45 -18.18 7.37 -25.36
N SER A 46 -19.35 7.72 -25.89
CA SER A 46 -19.47 8.32 -27.23
C SER A 46 -18.96 9.76 -27.30
N LEU A 47 -19.22 10.57 -26.27
CA LEU A 47 -18.94 12.01 -26.29
C LEU A 47 -17.54 12.36 -25.77
N GLN A 48 -16.91 11.45 -25.02
CA GLN A 48 -15.57 11.62 -24.40
C GLN A 48 -15.40 13.00 -23.75
N PRO A 49 -16.22 13.35 -22.74
CA PRO A 49 -16.15 14.64 -22.07
C PRO A 49 -14.81 14.84 -21.33
N ASP A 50 -14.37 16.10 -21.20
CA ASP A 50 -13.14 16.44 -20.46
C ASP A 50 -13.30 16.16 -18.96
N PHE A 51 -14.50 16.34 -18.41
CA PHE A 51 -14.82 16.15 -17.00
C PHE A 51 -16.13 15.38 -16.82
N ILE A 52 -16.14 14.42 -15.90
CA ILE A 52 -17.28 13.53 -15.64
C ILE A 52 -17.63 13.60 -14.16
N PHE A 53 -18.81 14.12 -13.83
CA PHE A 53 -19.30 14.28 -12.47
C PHE A 53 -20.26 13.16 -12.11
N LEU A 54 -19.88 12.33 -11.13
CA LEU A 54 -20.64 11.16 -10.71
C LEU A 54 -21.11 11.27 -9.25
N PRO A 55 -22.41 11.03 -8.97
CA PRO A 55 -22.98 11.15 -7.63
C PRO A 55 -22.78 9.84 -6.84
N LEU A 56 -22.00 9.85 -5.77
CA LEU A 56 -21.76 8.66 -4.94
C LEU A 56 -23.00 8.14 -4.19
N ASP A 57 -23.96 9.02 -3.96
CA ASP A 57 -25.22 8.71 -3.28
C ASP A 57 -26.40 8.60 -4.27
N HIS A 58 -26.10 8.15 -5.50
CA HIS A 58 -27.13 7.81 -6.47
C HIS A 58 -28.07 6.71 -5.95
N ALA A 59 -29.35 6.79 -6.30
CA ALA A 59 -30.34 5.77 -5.90
C ALA A 59 -30.01 4.37 -6.47
N ASN A 60 -29.35 4.33 -7.64
CA ASN A 60 -28.92 3.09 -8.27
C ASN A 60 -27.53 2.65 -7.76
N GLY A 61 -27.45 1.50 -7.10
CA GLY A 61 -26.22 0.93 -6.56
C GLY A 61 -25.14 0.58 -7.59
N ARG A 62 -25.49 0.51 -8.89
CA ARG A 62 -24.53 0.27 -9.99
C ARG A 62 -23.56 1.42 -10.22
N ILE A 63 -23.77 2.59 -9.60
CA ILE A 63 -22.90 3.76 -9.76
C ILE A 63 -21.44 3.46 -9.39
N VAL A 64 -21.19 2.58 -8.41
CA VAL A 64 -19.82 2.20 -8.01
C VAL A 64 -19.10 1.44 -9.13
N ALA A 65 -19.80 0.50 -9.79
CA ALA A 65 -19.26 -0.23 -10.93
C ALA A 65 -19.03 0.70 -12.14
N MET A 66 -19.93 1.66 -12.35
CA MET A 66 -19.82 2.66 -13.41
C MET A 66 -18.59 3.57 -13.23
N ILE A 67 -18.27 3.98 -11.99
CA ILE A 67 -17.06 4.79 -11.71
C ILE A 67 -15.80 4.05 -12.17
N ASN A 68 -15.71 2.75 -11.86
CA ASN A 68 -14.56 1.93 -12.27
C ASN A 68 -14.49 1.77 -13.79
N ALA A 69 -15.63 1.51 -14.44
CA ALA A 69 -15.71 1.39 -15.89
C ALA A 69 -15.28 2.69 -16.60
N ILE A 70 -15.77 3.85 -16.15
CA ILE A 70 -15.45 5.15 -16.75
C ILE A 70 -13.97 5.47 -16.66
N ASN A 71 -13.34 5.20 -15.51
CA ASN A 71 -11.91 5.42 -15.33
C ASN A 71 -11.06 4.55 -16.27
N SER A 72 -11.55 3.38 -16.67
CA SER A 72 -10.87 2.50 -17.64
C SER A 72 -11.14 2.86 -19.10
N LEU A 73 -12.33 3.38 -19.42
CA LEU A 73 -12.81 3.56 -20.80
C LEU A 73 -12.68 4.99 -21.33
N THR A 74 -12.40 5.97 -20.47
CA THR A 74 -12.35 7.38 -20.86
C THR A 74 -11.07 8.06 -20.38
N LYS A 75 -10.64 9.08 -21.13
CA LYS A 75 -9.51 9.95 -20.74
C LYS A 75 -9.96 11.17 -19.92
N GLY A 76 -11.26 11.30 -19.70
CA GLY A 76 -11.86 12.40 -18.94
C GLY A 76 -11.52 12.32 -17.46
N VAL A 77 -11.54 13.48 -16.80
CA VAL A 77 -11.32 13.53 -15.35
C VAL A 77 -12.62 13.21 -14.63
N THR A 78 -12.63 12.09 -13.91
CA THR A 78 -13.75 11.73 -13.02
C THR A 78 -13.71 12.55 -11.74
N VAL A 79 -14.83 13.19 -11.43
CA VAL A 79 -15.07 13.97 -10.22
C VAL A 79 -16.24 13.37 -9.46
N LEU A 80 -16.02 12.96 -8.22
CA LEU A 80 -17.08 12.42 -7.37
C LEU A 80 -17.76 13.53 -6.57
N PHE A 81 -19.08 13.46 -6.44
CA PHE A 81 -19.84 14.39 -5.61
C PHE A 81 -20.97 13.67 -4.88
N VAL A 82 -21.66 14.38 -3.99
CA VAL A 82 -22.90 13.88 -3.37
C VAL A 82 -24.04 14.87 -3.55
N GLN A 83 -25.23 14.35 -3.78
CA GLN A 83 -26.44 15.12 -3.99
C GLN A 83 -27.11 15.52 -2.69
N ASN A 84 -27.07 14.62 -1.70
CA ASN A 84 -27.70 14.83 -0.42
C ASN A 84 -26.68 15.33 0.59
N ASN A 85 -27.07 16.36 1.35
CA ASN A 85 -26.28 16.90 2.45
C ASN A 85 -26.47 16.08 3.73
N THR A 86 -26.44 14.75 3.63
CA THR A 86 -26.49 13.85 4.78
C THR A 86 -25.08 13.52 5.23
N LYS A 87 -24.91 13.31 6.55
CA LYS A 87 -23.60 12.92 7.12
C LYS A 87 -23.08 11.61 6.49
N GLU A 88 -23.97 10.69 6.14
CA GLU A 88 -23.61 9.42 5.51
C GLU A 88 -23.09 9.58 4.08
N SER A 89 -23.75 10.39 3.26
CA SER A 89 -23.28 10.69 1.90
C SER A 89 -21.92 11.39 1.93
N ILE A 90 -21.75 12.38 2.81
CA ILE A 90 -20.47 13.09 2.97
C ILE A 90 -19.37 12.11 3.39
N ARG A 91 -19.63 11.22 4.35
CA ARG A 91 -18.68 10.16 4.73
C ARG A 91 -18.30 9.27 3.55
N LYS A 92 -19.27 8.80 2.74
CA LYS A 92 -18.99 8.01 1.53
C LYS A 92 -18.07 8.76 0.55
N LEU A 93 -18.30 10.06 0.36
CA LEU A 93 -17.43 10.91 -0.46
C LEU A 93 -16.02 11.04 0.13
N GLU A 94 -15.91 11.24 1.45
CA GLU A 94 -14.64 11.32 2.14
C GLU A 94 -13.83 10.02 2.05
N TYR A 95 -14.48 8.85 2.10
CA TYR A 95 -13.82 7.55 1.99
C TYR A 95 -13.48 7.14 0.55
N SER A 96 -14.07 7.78 -0.47
CA SER A 96 -13.73 7.48 -1.86
C SER A 96 -12.24 7.79 -2.15
N LYS A 97 -11.56 6.92 -2.90
CA LYS A 97 -10.14 7.14 -3.30
C LYS A 97 -9.97 8.12 -4.47
N CYS A 98 -11.04 8.75 -4.94
CA CYS A 98 -10.98 9.66 -6.08
C CYS A 98 -10.26 10.97 -5.71
N PRO A 99 -9.28 11.44 -6.51
CA PRO A 99 -8.53 12.66 -6.21
C PRO A 99 -9.38 13.94 -6.32
N PHE A 100 -10.39 13.93 -7.17
CA PHE A 100 -11.25 15.10 -7.41
C PHE A 100 -12.64 14.86 -6.80
N LYS A 101 -12.95 15.65 -5.77
CA LYS A 101 -14.19 15.53 -5.00
C LYS A 101 -14.87 16.89 -4.89
N LEU A 102 -16.21 16.89 -4.93
CA LEU A 102 -17.02 18.09 -4.75
C LEU A 102 -18.02 17.89 -3.60
N TYR A 103 -17.81 18.62 -2.50
CA TYR A 103 -18.66 18.56 -1.31
C TYR A 103 -19.92 19.43 -1.47
N PRO A 104 -21.04 19.07 -0.84
CA PRO A 104 -22.25 19.87 -0.84
C PRO A 104 -22.09 21.12 0.05
N PRO A 105 -22.78 22.23 -0.25
CA PRO A 105 -23.69 22.41 -1.38
C PRO A 105 -22.94 22.61 -2.70
N MET A 106 -23.39 21.90 -3.75
CA MET A 106 -22.83 22.07 -5.08
C MET A 106 -23.18 23.47 -5.62
N SER A 107 -22.17 24.22 -6.04
CA SER A 107 -22.35 25.53 -6.66
C SER A 107 -21.50 25.67 -7.92
N GLY A 108 -21.96 26.47 -8.89
CA GLY A 108 -21.22 26.77 -10.11
C GLY A 108 -19.78 27.24 -9.88
N PRO A 109 -19.53 28.21 -8.97
CA PRO A 109 -18.17 28.63 -8.62
C PRO A 109 -17.30 27.51 -8.03
N ALA A 110 -17.88 26.55 -7.31
CA ALA A 110 -17.13 25.43 -6.76
C ALA A 110 -16.69 24.45 -7.86
N VAL A 111 -17.58 24.14 -8.80
CA VAL A 111 -17.26 23.30 -9.98
C VAL A 111 -16.16 23.95 -10.80
N GLU A 112 -16.31 25.23 -11.13
CA GLU A 112 -15.34 25.95 -11.95
C GLU A 112 -13.95 26.00 -11.30
N ARG A 113 -13.87 26.31 -10.00
CA ARG A 113 -12.60 26.31 -9.28
C ARG A 113 -11.92 24.95 -9.32
N LEU A 114 -12.68 23.87 -9.19
CA LEU A 114 -12.17 22.51 -9.28
C LEU A 114 -11.62 22.23 -10.68
N VAL A 115 -12.39 22.55 -11.72
CA VAL A 115 -12.00 22.37 -13.12
C VAL A 115 -10.73 23.14 -13.46
N LEU A 116 -10.65 24.42 -13.11
CA LEU A 116 -9.47 25.25 -13.33
C LEU A 116 -8.24 24.75 -12.56
N LYS A 117 -8.45 24.32 -11.31
CA LYS A 117 -7.39 23.71 -10.50
C LYS A 117 -6.84 22.45 -11.15
N THR A 118 -7.70 21.59 -11.68
CA THR A 118 -7.31 20.35 -12.37
C THR A 118 -6.56 20.65 -13.66
N ILE A 119 -7.02 21.61 -14.47
CA ILE A 119 -6.34 22.01 -15.70
C ILE A 119 -4.92 22.52 -15.38
N LYS A 120 -4.78 23.35 -14.34
CA LYS A 120 -3.48 23.86 -13.89
C LYS A 120 -2.55 22.75 -13.40
N ALA A 121 -3.08 21.78 -12.65
CA ALA A 121 -2.31 20.63 -12.16
C ALA A 121 -1.80 19.76 -13.31
N ASN A 122 -2.65 19.48 -14.29
CA ASN A 122 -2.28 18.67 -15.46
C ASN A 122 -1.27 19.41 -16.34
N ALA A 123 -1.41 20.72 -16.55
CA ALA A 123 -0.44 21.53 -17.29
C ALA A 123 0.96 21.49 -16.67
N THR A 124 1.07 21.51 -15.34
CA THR A 124 2.35 21.45 -14.61
C THR A 124 3.00 20.06 -14.71
N THR A 125 2.18 19.02 -14.84
CA THR A 125 2.67 17.63 -14.96
C THR A 125 3.24 17.36 -16.35
N THR A 126 2.65 17.92 -17.41
CA THR A 126 3.14 17.78 -18.79
C THR A 126 4.49 18.48 -19.02
N THR A 127 4.73 19.62 -18.38
CA THR A 127 6.03 20.33 -18.48
C THR A 127 7.18 19.55 -17.86
N THR A 128 6.90 18.66 -16.89
CA THR A 128 7.92 17.83 -16.22
C THR A 128 8.34 16.62 -17.06
N THR A 129 7.52 16.20 -18.03
CA THR A 129 7.81 15.06 -18.91
C THR A 129 8.56 15.48 -20.19
N GLU A 130 8.44 16.73 -20.62
CA GLU A 130 9.20 17.28 -21.76
C GLU A 130 10.62 17.74 -21.39
N ILE A 131 10.92 17.95 -20.10
CA ILE A 131 12.26 18.35 -19.63
C ILE A 131 13.19 17.13 -19.44
N LYS A 132 12.64 15.93 -19.20
CA LYS A 132 13.42 14.69 -19.04
C LYS A 132 14.01 14.11 -20.33
N SER A 133 13.69 14.68 -21.50
CA SER A 133 14.28 14.29 -22.79
C SER A 133 15.36 15.25 -23.31
N LYS A 134 15.76 16.27 -22.52
CA LYS A 134 16.81 17.23 -22.89
C LYS A 134 17.94 17.42 -21.88
N GLU A 135 17.98 16.68 -20.78
CA GLU A 135 19.12 16.67 -19.83
C GLU A 135 20.15 15.58 -20.19
N ALA A 136 20.53 15.54 -21.46
CA ALA A 136 21.84 15.08 -21.88
C ALA A 136 22.50 16.25 -22.58
N ASN A 137 23.06 17.18 -21.80
CA ASN A 137 24.29 17.95 -22.08
C ASN A 137 24.43 19.19 -21.17
N LEU A 138 25.54 19.17 -20.43
CA LEU A 138 26.38 20.28 -19.95
C LEU A 138 25.91 21.24 -18.83
N GLU A 139 26.89 21.43 -17.93
CA GLU A 139 26.95 22.14 -16.64
C GLU A 139 26.81 23.67 -16.74
N VAL A 140 26.44 24.30 -15.61
CA VAL A 140 27.18 25.39 -14.90
C VAL A 140 26.24 26.12 -13.91
N PHE A 141 26.55 25.90 -12.63
CA PHE A 141 26.62 26.85 -11.50
C PHE A 141 25.42 27.70 -11.01
N GLU A 142 25.34 27.66 -9.69
CA GLU A 142 24.50 28.35 -8.72
C GLU A 142 24.42 29.89 -8.87
N SER A 143 23.26 30.45 -8.52
CA SER A 143 23.07 31.33 -7.34
C SER A 143 21.93 32.35 -7.55
N ASN A 144 20.86 32.23 -6.73
CA ASN A 144 20.47 33.25 -5.74
C ASN A 144 19.04 33.02 -5.23
N PHE A 145 18.97 32.83 -3.91
CA PHE A 145 17.81 32.94 -3.03
C PHE A 145 16.98 34.21 -3.34
N SER A 146 15.68 34.32 -3.05
CA SER A 146 15.10 34.23 -1.71
C SER A 146 13.56 34.30 -1.73
N ASN A 147 12.95 33.53 -0.82
CA ASN A 147 11.73 33.80 -0.04
C ASN A 147 10.40 34.08 -0.77
N VAL A 148 9.39 33.27 -0.46
CA VAL A 148 8.25 33.62 0.43
C VAL A 148 7.11 32.58 0.25
N ASN A 149 6.76 31.91 1.35
CA ASN A 149 5.48 31.27 1.70
C ASN A 149 4.86 30.21 0.78
N VAL A 150 5.17 28.93 1.06
CA VAL A 150 4.20 27.82 0.92
C VAL A 150 4.40 26.80 2.06
N ILE A 151 4.25 27.26 3.31
CA ILE A 151 4.06 26.37 4.47
C ILE A 151 2.69 26.73 5.04
N GLU A 152 1.63 26.12 4.54
CA GLU A 152 0.33 26.12 5.26
C GLU A 152 -0.71 25.12 4.72
N ASN A 153 -0.52 24.51 3.53
CA ASN A 153 -1.54 23.62 2.95
C ASN A 153 -1.15 22.13 2.82
N GLN A 154 0.08 21.73 3.17
CA GLN A 154 0.47 20.30 3.20
C GLN A 154 0.32 19.66 4.58
N SER A 155 0.39 20.46 5.65
CA SER A 155 0.19 19.99 7.03
C SER A 155 -1.23 19.47 7.25
N ASN A 156 -2.26 20.14 6.72
CA ASN A 156 -3.66 19.74 6.96
C ASN A 156 -4.07 18.42 6.27
N ILE A 157 -3.50 18.08 5.11
CA ILE A 157 -3.80 16.80 4.42
C ILE A 157 -3.06 15.64 5.10
N ALA A 158 -1.80 15.84 5.48
CA ALA A 158 -1.04 14.86 6.25
C ALA A 158 -1.67 14.63 7.64
N PHE A 159 -2.11 15.68 8.33
CA PHE A 159 -2.72 15.57 9.67
C PHE A 159 -4.06 14.81 9.66
N VAL A 160 -4.90 15.03 8.62
CA VAL A 160 -6.18 14.30 8.46
C VAL A 160 -5.96 12.83 8.07
N GLN A 161 -4.95 12.51 7.26
CA GLN A 161 -4.61 11.13 6.91
C GLN A 161 -3.95 10.37 8.08
N LYS A 162 -3.04 11.02 8.82
CA LYS A 162 -2.42 10.42 10.00
C LYS A 162 -3.43 10.21 11.15
N GLY A 163 -4.44 11.08 11.28
CA GLY A 163 -5.53 10.92 12.26
C GLY A 163 -6.32 9.63 12.03
N ARG A 164 -6.74 9.39 10.78
CA ARG A 164 -7.45 8.18 10.39
C ARG A 164 -6.60 6.92 10.54
N ARG A 165 -5.30 7.00 10.22
CA ARG A 165 -4.38 5.85 10.34
C ARG A 165 -4.11 5.47 11.79
N GLY A 166 -3.96 6.47 12.67
CA GLY A 166 -3.84 6.24 14.11
C GLY A 166 -5.10 5.61 14.71
N GLU A 167 -6.30 6.04 14.29
CA GLU A 167 -7.56 5.41 14.69
C GLU A 167 -7.67 3.96 14.20
N LEU A 168 -7.32 3.68 12.94
CA LEU A 168 -7.30 2.32 12.42
C LEU A 168 -6.35 1.42 13.23
N LEU A 169 -5.13 1.88 13.54
CA LEU A 169 -4.19 1.16 14.40
C LEU A 169 -4.76 0.90 15.80
N LYS A 170 -5.42 1.90 16.40
CA LYS A 170 -6.09 1.73 17.69
C LYS A 170 -7.17 0.65 17.63
N THR A 171 -8.00 0.65 16.60
CA THR A 171 -9.02 -0.39 16.38
C THR A 171 -8.38 -1.77 16.18
N LYS A 172 -7.32 -1.88 15.36
CA LYS A 172 -6.56 -3.13 15.18
C LYS A 172 -6.02 -3.65 16.51
N ASN A 173 -5.40 -2.77 17.33
CA ASN A 173 -4.88 -3.15 18.63
C ASN A 173 -5.97 -3.60 19.61
N GLN A 174 -7.15 -2.95 19.59
CA GLN A 174 -8.29 -3.38 20.40
C GLN A 174 -8.76 -4.78 20.01
N GLN A 175 -8.86 -5.07 18.71
CA GLN A 175 -9.21 -6.39 18.19
C GLN A 175 -8.15 -7.45 18.55
N LEU A 176 -6.86 -7.13 18.45
CA LEU A 176 -5.79 -8.04 18.88
C LEU A 176 -5.92 -8.41 20.37
N GLY A 177 -6.42 -7.51 21.20
CA GLY A 177 -6.70 -7.79 22.62
C GLY A 177 -7.79 -8.85 22.85
N THR A 178 -8.64 -9.12 21.86
CA THR A 178 -9.66 -10.18 21.92
C THR A 178 -9.21 -11.50 21.30
N TYR A 179 -8.09 -11.50 20.58
CA TYR A 179 -7.60 -12.69 19.89
C TYR A 179 -6.82 -13.58 20.84
N GLN A 180 -6.87 -14.88 20.57
CA GLN A 180 -6.13 -15.88 21.35
C GLN A 180 -5.08 -16.53 20.48
N ARG A 181 -3.89 -16.75 21.04
CA ARG A 181 -2.92 -17.65 20.43
C ARG A 181 -3.40 -19.08 20.62
N LYS A 182 -3.94 -19.68 19.57
CA LYS A 182 -4.22 -21.11 19.51
C LYS A 182 -3.23 -21.75 18.56
N GLU A 183 -2.65 -22.88 18.96
CA GLU A 183 -1.90 -23.71 18.03
C GLU A 183 -2.81 -24.17 16.89
N LEU A 184 -2.25 -24.28 15.69
CA LEU A 184 -3.00 -24.86 14.57
C LEU A 184 -3.43 -26.29 14.88
N SER A 185 -4.74 -26.54 14.84
CA SER A 185 -5.24 -27.91 14.90
C SER A 185 -4.79 -28.70 13.67
N GLU A 186 -4.61 -30.02 13.83
CA GLU A 186 -4.27 -30.89 12.69
C GLU A 186 -5.33 -30.82 11.59
N GLN A 187 -6.60 -30.69 11.96
CA GLN A 187 -7.70 -30.52 11.01
C GLN A 187 -7.50 -29.25 10.17
N LEU A 188 -7.23 -28.10 10.81
CA LEU A 188 -7.01 -26.85 10.08
C LEU A 188 -5.76 -26.91 9.19
N ARG A 189 -4.70 -27.61 9.63
CA ARG A 189 -3.51 -27.85 8.79
C ARG A 189 -3.86 -28.63 7.53
N GLN A 190 -4.68 -29.68 7.66
CA GLN A 190 -5.13 -30.48 6.51
C GLN A 190 -6.00 -29.65 5.58
N GLU A 191 -6.96 -28.88 6.11
CA GLU A 191 -7.84 -28.01 5.32
C GLU A 191 -7.02 -26.96 4.54
N LEU A 192 -6.09 -26.27 5.20
CA LEU A 192 -5.18 -25.32 4.57
C LEU A 192 -4.38 -25.98 3.45
N LYS A 193 -3.81 -27.17 3.70
CA LYS A 193 -3.02 -27.92 2.72
C LYS A 193 -3.86 -28.34 1.51
N THR A 194 -5.08 -28.83 1.72
CA THR A 194 -5.99 -29.19 0.62
C THR A 194 -6.40 -27.96 -0.19
N GLY A 195 -6.69 -26.84 0.48
CA GLY A 195 -7.04 -25.58 -0.16
C GLY A 195 -5.87 -24.90 -0.87
N PHE A 196 -4.63 -25.20 -0.49
CA PHE A 196 -3.43 -24.55 -1.02
C PHE A 196 -3.16 -24.87 -2.49
N GLY A 197 -3.54 -26.07 -2.97
CA GLY A 197 -3.34 -26.48 -4.36
C GLY A 197 -3.98 -25.50 -5.35
N ASP A 198 -5.27 -25.64 -5.61
CA ASP A 198 -5.90 -24.87 -6.69
C ASP A 198 -6.00 -23.37 -6.38
N ASN A 199 -6.14 -22.97 -5.11
CA ASN A 199 -6.38 -21.58 -4.75
C ASN A 199 -5.11 -20.74 -4.60
N VAL A 200 -3.94 -21.36 -4.45
CA VAL A 200 -2.68 -20.65 -4.17
C VAL A 200 -1.58 -21.06 -5.15
N LYS A 201 -1.33 -22.36 -5.33
CA LYS A 201 -0.26 -22.83 -6.20
C LYS A 201 -0.42 -22.36 -7.65
N MET A 202 -1.61 -22.51 -8.22
CA MET A 202 -1.87 -22.11 -9.61
C MET A 202 -1.71 -20.60 -9.82
N PRO A 203 -2.38 -19.70 -9.05
CA PRO A 203 -2.19 -18.26 -9.23
C PRO A 203 -0.76 -17.76 -8.97
N ILE A 204 -0.02 -18.40 -8.06
CA ILE A 204 1.38 -18.06 -7.81
C ILE A 204 2.28 -18.51 -8.96
N ALA A 205 2.03 -19.69 -9.53
CA ALA A 205 2.72 -20.14 -10.73
C ALA A 205 2.49 -19.17 -11.90
N ASP A 206 1.24 -18.78 -12.14
CA ASP A 206 0.90 -17.79 -13.19
C ASP A 206 1.61 -16.44 -12.97
N LEU A 207 1.72 -16.00 -11.71
CA LEU A 207 2.45 -14.78 -11.34
C LEU A 207 3.95 -14.87 -11.66
N ILE A 208 4.56 -16.01 -11.36
CA ILE A 208 5.97 -16.29 -11.64
C ILE A 208 6.20 -16.37 -13.15
N GLU A 209 5.33 -17.07 -13.88
CA GLU A 209 5.33 -17.15 -15.34
C GLU A 209 5.28 -15.76 -15.97
N THR A 210 4.29 -14.96 -15.57
CA THR A 210 4.13 -13.59 -16.04
C THR A 210 5.36 -12.73 -15.75
N TYR A 211 6.00 -12.92 -14.58
CA TYR A 211 7.22 -12.19 -14.24
C TYR A 211 8.40 -12.57 -15.13
N TYR A 212 8.57 -13.85 -15.45
CA TYR A 212 9.65 -14.29 -16.35
C TYR A 212 9.39 -13.94 -17.82
N ASP A 213 8.14 -14.03 -18.27
CA ASP A 213 7.76 -13.67 -19.64
C ASP A 213 7.85 -12.15 -19.88
N ASN A 214 7.69 -11.33 -18.84
CA ASN A 214 7.71 -9.86 -18.91
C ASN A 214 8.93 -9.23 -18.20
N GLY A 215 9.91 -10.04 -17.78
CA GLY A 215 11.09 -9.60 -17.00
C GLY A 215 12.05 -8.68 -17.77
N PRO A 216 12.94 -7.95 -17.07
CA PRO A 216 13.59 -6.74 -17.57
C PRO A 216 14.54 -7.05 -18.73
N SER A 217 14.12 -6.68 -19.94
CA SER A 217 14.80 -6.80 -21.23
C SER A 217 15.02 -8.22 -21.78
N ALA A 218 13.96 -8.81 -22.34
CA ALA A 218 14.08 -9.60 -23.57
C ALA A 218 13.65 -8.71 -24.77
N PRO A 219 14.47 -8.60 -25.84
CA PRO A 219 14.18 -7.70 -26.95
C PRO A 219 12.96 -8.17 -27.74
N ALA A 220 12.09 -7.22 -28.09
CA ALA A 220 10.91 -7.46 -28.90
C ALA A 220 11.27 -8.03 -30.29
N GLY A 221 10.79 -9.23 -30.60
CA GLY A 221 10.86 -9.84 -31.94
C GLY A 221 10.38 -11.30 -31.94
N PRO A 222 9.71 -11.79 -33.00
CA PRO A 222 8.47 -12.56 -32.82
C PRO A 222 8.63 -14.08 -32.84
N SER A 223 7.65 -14.72 -32.20
CA SER A 223 7.06 -16.03 -32.50
C SER A 223 7.92 -17.31 -32.33
N THR A 224 7.46 -18.13 -31.39
CA THR A 224 7.37 -19.61 -31.42
C THR A 224 8.61 -20.44 -31.78
N LYS A 225 8.90 -21.39 -30.86
CA LYS A 225 9.71 -22.61 -31.02
C LYS A 225 11.21 -22.38 -31.11
N ASN A 226 11.89 -22.59 -29.98
CA ASN A 226 13.02 -23.52 -29.84
C ASN A 226 13.53 -23.44 -28.39
N PHE A 227 13.00 -24.32 -27.54
CA PHE A 227 13.52 -24.58 -26.20
C PHE A 227 14.58 -25.67 -26.33
N GLN A 228 15.73 -25.33 -26.92
CA GLN A 228 16.96 -26.12 -26.91
C GLN A 228 18.03 -25.27 -27.62
N GLU A 229 19.21 -25.14 -27.00
CA GLU A 229 20.39 -24.42 -27.49
C GLU A 229 20.44 -22.90 -27.21
N ALA A 230 20.49 -22.54 -25.92
CA ALA A 230 21.17 -21.33 -25.46
C ALA A 230 21.91 -21.59 -24.14
N SER A 231 22.69 -22.66 -24.11
CA SER A 231 23.68 -22.94 -23.08
C SER A 231 25.03 -22.40 -23.55
N SER A 232 25.37 -21.15 -23.23
CA SER A 232 26.76 -20.65 -23.09
C SER A 232 26.85 -19.12 -23.00
N SER A 233 26.24 -18.52 -21.96
CA SER A 233 26.74 -17.26 -21.36
C SER A 233 26.01 -17.02 -20.05
N VAL A 234 26.24 -17.89 -19.06
CA VAL A 234 25.76 -17.72 -17.69
C VAL A 234 26.89 -17.05 -16.91
N ASP A 235 27.03 -15.75 -17.08
CA ASP A 235 27.90 -14.93 -16.24
C ASP A 235 27.07 -14.29 -15.13
N ASN A 236 27.24 -14.82 -13.91
CA ASN A 236 27.04 -14.17 -12.61
C ASN A 236 25.80 -13.27 -12.41
N TYR A 237 24.59 -13.84 -12.54
CA TYR A 237 23.49 -13.37 -11.69
C TYR A 237 23.70 -13.97 -10.29
N GLU A 238 24.23 -13.17 -9.36
CA GLU A 238 24.20 -13.54 -7.94
C GLU A 238 22.75 -13.95 -7.58
N ALA A 239 22.57 -15.18 -7.08
CA ALA A 239 21.27 -15.71 -6.70
C ALA A 239 20.69 -14.89 -5.55
N ARG A 240 19.96 -13.83 -5.86
CA ARG A 240 19.27 -13.01 -4.88
C ARG A 240 17.97 -13.72 -4.50
N SER A 241 17.95 -14.32 -3.32
CA SER A 241 16.73 -14.82 -2.70
C SER A 241 15.82 -13.65 -2.33
N SER A 242 14.52 -13.79 -2.56
CA SER A 242 13.51 -12.84 -2.08
C SER A 242 12.71 -13.44 -0.95
N THR A 243 12.47 -12.65 0.10
CA THR A 243 11.60 -13.06 1.21
C THR A 243 10.54 -12.02 1.46
N TYR A 244 9.30 -12.44 1.34
CA TYR A 244 8.11 -11.63 1.56
C TYR A 244 7.40 -12.06 2.83
N CYS A 245 6.87 -11.09 3.57
CA CYS A 245 6.14 -11.31 4.81
C CYS A 245 4.75 -10.68 4.72
N LEU A 246 3.74 -11.45 5.12
CA LEU A 246 2.37 -11.03 5.34
C LEU A 246 2.01 -11.20 6.82
N THR A 247 1.53 -10.13 7.44
CA THR A 247 1.02 -10.16 8.82
C THR A 247 -0.41 -10.70 8.81
N ILE A 248 -0.62 -11.86 9.42
CA ILE A 248 -1.93 -12.49 9.53
C ILE A 248 -2.52 -12.19 10.90
N GLN A 249 -3.77 -11.71 10.91
CA GLN A 249 -4.51 -11.36 12.12
C GLN A 249 -5.93 -11.94 11.99
N SER A 250 -6.21 -12.99 12.74
CA SER A 250 -7.53 -13.59 12.87
C SER A 250 -7.77 -14.02 14.32
N LEU A 251 -9.02 -14.36 14.66
CA LEU A 251 -9.42 -14.71 16.03
C LEU A 251 -8.59 -15.86 16.62
N THR A 252 -8.17 -16.80 15.78
CA THR A 252 -7.47 -18.03 16.17
C THR A 252 -6.06 -18.17 15.62
N TRP A 253 -5.68 -17.35 14.62
CA TRP A 253 -4.39 -17.45 13.95
C TRP A 253 -3.77 -16.06 13.73
N CYS A 254 -2.72 -15.78 14.49
CA CYS A 254 -1.97 -14.53 14.46
C CYS A 254 -0.49 -14.82 14.25
N GLY A 255 0.15 -14.13 13.32
CA GLY A 255 1.58 -14.32 13.06
C GLY A 255 2.04 -13.82 11.70
N TYR A 256 3.12 -14.42 11.23
CA TYR A 256 3.76 -14.07 9.97
C TYR A 256 3.65 -15.22 8.98
N LEU A 257 3.02 -14.97 7.83
CA LEU A 257 3.10 -15.83 6.66
C LEU A 257 4.29 -15.35 5.82
N ILE A 258 5.31 -16.21 5.72
CA ILE A 258 6.55 -15.95 5.01
C ILE A 258 6.55 -16.72 3.70
N ILE A 259 6.82 -16.00 2.61
CA ILE A 259 7.01 -16.54 1.28
C ILE A 259 8.48 -16.30 0.92
N HIS A 260 9.24 -17.38 0.85
CA HIS A 260 10.65 -17.36 0.52
C HIS A 260 10.89 -18.02 -0.82
N ALA A 261 11.64 -17.35 -1.69
CA ALA A 261 12.05 -17.88 -2.98
C ALA A 261 13.55 -17.67 -3.16
N ASP A 262 14.23 -18.66 -3.74
CA ASP A 262 15.66 -18.59 -4.05
C ASP A 262 15.98 -17.72 -5.29
N PHE A 263 15.00 -16.91 -5.70
CA PHE A 263 15.06 -15.99 -6.83
C PHE A 263 14.32 -14.70 -6.51
N GLU A 264 14.64 -13.65 -7.27
CA GLU A 264 14.03 -12.33 -7.11
C GLU A 264 12.65 -12.30 -7.75
N ILE A 265 11.63 -12.00 -6.95
CA ILE A 265 10.26 -11.79 -7.41
C ILE A 265 9.51 -10.90 -6.41
N ASP A 266 8.62 -10.03 -6.91
CA ASP A 266 7.73 -9.24 -6.07
C ASP A 266 6.41 -9.98 -5.81
N PHE A 267 6.29 -10.56 -4.61
CA PHE A 267 5.07 -11.21 -4.15
C PHE A 267 4.00 -10.25 -3.65
N SER A 268 4.16 -8.93 -3.78
CA SER A 268 3.12 -7.96 -3.41
C SER A 268 1.81 -8.15 -4.17
N LEU A 269 1.89 -8.70 -5.40
CA LEU A 269 0.74 -9.05 -6.22
C LEU A 269 0.00 -10.29 -5.72
N ALA A 270 0.68 -11.19 -4.98
CA ALA A 270 0.10 -12.41 -4.44
C ALA A 270 -0.79 -12.17 -3.21
N LYS A 271 -0.82 -10.94 -2.67
CA LYS A 271 -1.63 -10.55 -1.52
C LYS A 271 -3.08 -11.01 -1.61
N ASN A 272 -3.75 -10.75 -2.73
CA ASN A 272 -5.16 -11.07 -2.89
C ASN A 272 -5.41 -12.58 -2.98
N VAL A 273 -4.45 -13.32 -3.53
CA VAL A 273 -4.47 -14.79 -3.58
C VAL A 273 -4.45 -15.33 -2.14
N PHE A 274 -3.47 -14.91 -1.35
CA PHE A 274 -3.36 -15.33 0.05
C PHE A 274 -4.54 -14.86 0.89
N GLN A 275 -5.04 -13.64 0.70
CA GLN A 275 -6.20 -13.14 1.44
C GLN A 275 -7.45 -13.99 1.16
N THR A 276 -7.71 -14.32 -0.11
CA THR A 276 -8.86 -15.13 -0.50
C THR A 276 -8.76 -16.54 0.06
N TRP A 277 -7.59 -17.16 -0.06
CA TRP A 277 -7.33 -18.50 0.49
C TRP A 277 -7.45 -18.53 2.01
N LEU A 278 -6.87 -17.57 2.72
CA LEU A 278 -6.93 -17.55 4.18
C LEU A 278 -8.35 -17.23 4.68
N ALA A 279 -9.10 -16.35 3.99
CA ALA A 279 -10.46 -16.00 4.36
C ALA A 279 -11.44 -17.17 4.25
N SER A 280 -11.17 -18.17 3.41
CA SER A 280 -12.02 -19.37 3.32
C SER A 280 -11.80 -20.38 4.45
N HIS A 281 -10.72 -20.24 5.23
CA HIS A 281 -10.36 -21.18 6.30
C HIS A 281 -10.37 -20.55 7.69
N LEU A 282 -10.17 -19.23 7.79
CA LEU A 282 -10.01 -18.54 9.06
C LEU A 282 -11.24 -17.72 9.43
N VAL A 283 -11.61 -17.82 10.71
CA VAL A 283 -12.70 -17.03 11.29
C VAL A 283 -12.21 -15.62 11.58
N GLU A 284 -12.96 -14.63 11.09
CA GLU A 284 -12.68 -13.20 11.29
C GLU A 284 -11.27 -12.79 10.85
N LEU A 285 -10.85 -13.25 9.68
CA LEU A 285 -9.61 -12.76 9.07
C LEU A 285 -9.72 -11.26 8.79
N GLN A 286 -8.78 -10.50 9.35
CA GLN A 286 -8.66 -9.09 9.06
C GLN A 286 -8.17 -8.88 7.63
N GLU A 287 -8.82 -7.96 6.90
CA GLU A 287 -8.35 -7.56 5.57
C GLU A 287 -6.93 -6.99 5.64
N PHE A 288 -6.08 -7.46 4.72
CA PHE A 288 -4.70 -7.01 4.65
C PHE A 288 -4.65 -5.56 4.15
N THR A 289 -3.92 -4.70 4.85
CA THR A 289 -3.59 -3.35 4.39
C THR A 289 -2.27 -3.35 3.63
N GLU A 290 -1.84 -2.20 3.11
CA GLU A 290 -0.52 -2.05 2.48
C GLU A 290 0.64 -2.17 3.49
N THR A 291 0.35 -2.00 4.78
CA THR A 291 1.33 -2.06 5.87
C THR A 291 1.48 -3.46 6.45
N ASP A 292 0.52 -4.34 6.21
CA ASP A 292 0.59 -5.74 6.64
C ASP A 292 1.48 -6.59 5.73
N GLN A 293 1.99 -6.01 4.63
CA GLN A 293 2.74 -6.71 3.61
C GLN A 293 4.08 -6.00 3.33
N PHE A 294 5.19 -6.73 3.41
CA PHE A 294 6.53 -6.14 3.31
C PHE A 294 7.59 -7.19 2.99
N GLN A 295 8.67 -6.76 2.34
CA GLN A 295 9.86 -7.57 2.13
C GLN A 295 10.70 -7.56 3.42
N ILE A 296 11.34 -8.69 3.71
CA ILE A 296 12.24 -8.85 4.86
C ILE A 296 13.56 -9.47 4.42
N SER A 297 14.61 -9.23 5.21
CA SER A 297 15.93 -9.81 5.03
C SER A 297 16.18 -10.92 6.05
N ILE A 298 16.32 -12.15 5.57
CA ILE A 298 16.65 -13.30 6.40
C ILE A 298 18.15 -13.57 6.30
N THR A 299 18.82 -13.75 7.46
CA THR A 299 20.28 -13.96 7.52
C THR A 299 20.69 -15.42 7.27
N ASN A 300 19.75 -16.37 7.20
CA ASN A 300 20.06 -17.80 7.12
C ASN A 300 20.08 -18.31 5.67
N PRO A 301 21.19 -18.92 5.21
CA PRO A 301 21.28 -19.53 3.88
C PRO A 301 20.42 -20.78 3.69
N ASP A 302 19.93 -21.42 4.76
CA ASP A 302 19.04 -22.59 4.69
C ASP A 302 17.70 -22.30 5.38
N TYR A 303 16.89 -21.47 4.72
CA TYR A 303 15.57 -21.09 5.21
C TYR A 303 14.63 -22.29 5.31
N GLN A 304 14.69 -23.21 4.34
CA GLN A 304 13.75 -24.34 4.28
C GLN A 304 13.91 -25.29 5.46
N THR A 305 15.15 -25.66 5.80
CA THR A 305 15.40 -26.53 6.97
C THR A 305 14.95 -25.84 8.26
N PHE A 306 15.19 -24.54 8.38
CA PHE A 306 14.69 -23.76 9.51
C PHE A 306 13.15 -23.76 9.57
N ALA A 307 12.48 -23.47 8.46
CA ALA A 307 11.03 -23.42 8.41
C ALA A 307 10.40 -24.79 8.70
N LYS A 308 10.98 -25.90 8.22
CA LYS A 308 10.53 -27.26 8.56
C LYS A 308 10.59 -27.57 10.06
N ALA A 309 11.56 -26.98 10.77
CA ALA A 309 11.73 -27.21 12.20
C ALA A 309 10.84 -26.32 13.09
N GLU A 310 10.61 -25.07 12.69
CA GLU A 310 10.03 -24.05 13.56
C GLU A 310 8.66 -23.51 13.10
N ALA A 311 8.29 -23.68 11.82
CA ALA A 311 7.01 -23.19 11.31
C ALA A 311 5.84 -24.10 11.74
N GLU A 312 4.69 -23.51 12.05
CA GLU A 312 3.47 -24.28 12.35
C GLU A 312 2.78 -24.83 11.10
N TYR A 313 3.07 -24.21 9.96
CA TYR A 313 2.61 -24.63 8.65
C TYR A 313 3.71 -24.37 7.64
N ILE A 314 3.91 -25.30 6.71
CA ILE A 314 4.87 -25.16 5.62
C ILE A 314 4.37 -25.91 4.39
N GLU A 315 4.46 -25.28 3.23
CA GLU A 315 4.28 -25.90 1.92
C GLU A 315 5.39 -25.42 0.99
N VAL A 316 5.86 -26.33 0.14
CA VAL A 316 6.90 -26.08 -0.84
C VAL A 316 6.30 -26.24 -2.23
N LEU A 317 6.43 -25.19 -3.03
CA LEU A 317 6.00 -25.13 -4.41
C LEU A 317 7.24 -25.28 -5.28
N SER A 318 7.27 -26.27 -6.17
CA SER A 318 8.28 -26.37 -7.21
C SER A 318 7.69 -25.85 -8.53
N ILE A 319 8.29 -24.79 -9.07
CA ILE A 319 7.85 -24.07 -10.27
C ILE A 319 9.10 -23.84 -11.13
N TYR A 320 9.20 -24.48 -12.30
CA TYR A 320 10.38 -24.44 -13.19
C TYR A 320 11.72 -24.75 -12.50
N ASP A 321 11.79 -25.83 -11.73
CA ASP A 321 12.97 -26.21 -10.94
C ASP A 321 13.41 -25.16 -9.89
N LYS A 322 12.56 -24.15 -9.64
CA LYS A 322 12.72 -23.20 -8.54
C LYS A 322 11.74 -23.51 -7.44
N GLU A 323 12.20 -23.37 -6.20
CA GLU A 323 11.39 -23.63 -5.03
C GLU A 323 10.91 -22.33 -4.39
N VAL A 324 9.62 -22.29 -4.09
CA VAL A 324 9.00 -21.25 -3.28
C VAL A 324 8.46 -21.91 -2.03
N THR A 325 8.95 -21.49 -0.87
CA THR A 325 8.51 -21.98 0.43
C THR A 325 7.52 -21.00 1.03
N VAL A 326 6.30 -21.46 1.30
CA VAL A 326 5.30 -20.73 2.06
C VAL A 326 5.25 -21.34 3.46
N SER A 327 5.44 -20.50 4.47
CA SER A 327 5.56 -20.97 5.86
C SER A 327 4.92 -19.99 6.81
N PHE A 328 4.37 -20.49 7.91
CA PHE A 328 3.71 -19.66 8.90
C PHE A 328 4.35 -19.82 10.28
N PHE A 329 4.59 -18.69 10.94
CA PHE A 329 5.10 -18.64 12.30
C PHE A 329 4.11 -17.92 13.20
N SER A 330 3.62 -18.60 14.24
CA SER A 330 2.68 -17.97 15.17
C SER A 330 3.38 -16.97 16.07
N VAL A 331 2.64 -15.91 16.35
CA VAL A 331 3.08 -14.83 17.21
C VAL A 331 1.93 -14.53 18.17
N ASP A 332 2.27 -14.28 19.43
CA ASP A 332 1.28 -13.77 20.39
C ASP A 332 0.62 -12.51 19.81
N PRO A 333 -0.73 -12.38 19.79
CA PRO A 333 -1.40 -11.18 19.31
C PRO A 333 -0.85 -9.88 19.92
N GLN A 334 -0.42 -9.89 21.19
CA GLN A 334 0.20 -8.74 21.84
C GLN A 334 1.52 -8.35 21.15
N ASN A 335 2.26 -9.34 20.65
CA ASN A 335 3.47 -9.15 19.87
C ASN A 335 3.22 -8.70 18.42
N LEU A 336 1.96 -8.51 18.00
CA LEU A 336 1.62 -7.82 16.76
C LEU A 336 1.07 -6.40 17.00
N SER A 337 0.72 -6.08 18.25
CA SER A 337 0.19 -4.76 18.61
C SER A 337 1.23 -3.66 18.47
N ILE A 338 0.82 -2.51 17.95
CA ILE A 338 1.72 -1.35 17.74
C ILE A 338 1.43 -0.31 18.80
N ASP A 339 2.42 -0.01 19.65
CA ASP A 339 2.27 1.05 20.64
C ASP A 339 2.22 2.42 19.93
N LEU A 340 1.10 3.12 20.05
CA LEU A 340 0.87 4.38 19.35
C LEU A 340 0.69 5.52 20.36
N LEU A 341 1.64 6.45 20.36
CA LEU A 341 1.56 7.69 21.12
C LEU A 341 0.54 8.65 20.47
N GLU A 342 -0.10 9.51 21.27
CA GLU A 342 -1.14 10.46 20.82
C GLU A 342 -0.72 11.33 19.62
N LEU A 343 0.58 11.62 19.50
CA LEU A 343 1.18 12.38 18.41
C LEU A 343 1.44 11.56 17.13
N GLN A 344 0.78 10.40 16.98
CA GLN A 344 0.93 9.50 15.82
C GLN A 344 2.38 9.03 15.61
N HIS A 345 3.03 8.71 16.72
CA HIS A 345 4.34 8.09 16.70
C HIS A 345 4.25 6.68 17.27
N ILE A 346 4.92 5.76 16.60
CA ILE A 346 5.00 4.35 16.96
C ILE A 346 6.15 4.18 17.95
N GLY A 347 5.87 3.56 19.10
CA GLY A 347 6.86 3.19 20.10
C GLY A 347 7.69 1.98 19.65
N ILE A 348 9.00 2.15 19.64
CA ILE A 348 10.00 1.13 19.30
C ILE A 348 10.74 0.77 20.60
N PRO A 349 10.59 -0.45 21.13
CA PRO A 349 11.39 -0.92 22.26
C PRO A 349 12.88 -0.83 21.93
N VAL A 350 13.69 -0.26 22.82
CA VAL A 350 15.14 -0.10 22.61
C VAL A 350 15.83 -1.45 22.35
N GLN A 351 15.32 -2.54 22.93
CA GLN A 351 15.86 -3.89 22.76
C GLN A 351 15.67 -4.46 21.34
N MET A 352 14.76 -3.88 20.54
CA MET A 352 14.53 -4.29 19.15
C MET A 352 15.42 -3.55 18.14
N ILE A 353 16.19 -2.55 18.57
CA ILE A 353 17.00 -1.75 17.65
C ILE A 353 18.26 -2.54 17.29
N PRO A 354 18.47 -2.88 16.00
CA PRO A 354 19.65 -3.61 15.58
C PRO A 354 20.87 -2.71 15.64
N THR A 355 21.99 -3.23 16.14
CA THR A 355 23.26 -2.49 16.25
C THR A 355 24.24 -2.77 15.10
N ALA A 356 24.10 -3.92 14.44
CA ALA A 356 24.95 -4.32 13.32
C ALA A 356 24.46 -3.79 11.96
N LEU A 357 23.16 -3.52 11.86
CA LEU A 357 22.47 -3.15 10.63
C LEU A 357 22.01 -1.70 10.66
N ALA A 358 21.82 -1.13 9.48
CA ALA A 358 21.26 0.19 9.31
C ALA A 358 19.76 0.16 9.67
N LEU A 359 19.29 1.15 10.42
CA LEU A 359 17.90 1.22 10.85
C LEU A 359 17.00 1.65 9.68
N PRO A 360 15.94 0.93 9.30
CA PRO A 360 15.15 1.27 8.11
C PRO A 360 14.20 2.46 8.30
N LEU A 361 14.26 3.15 9.44
CA LEU A 361 13.32 4.20 9.84
C LEU A 361 14.03 5.30 10.64
N ASN A 362 13.38 6.47 10.75
CA ASN A 362 13.85 7.52 11.65
C ASN A 362 13.45 7.19 13.09
N ALA A 363 14.37 7.31 14.04
CA ALA A 363 14.09 7.10 15.46
C ALA A 363 14.32 8.39 16.27
N PHE A 364 13.40 8.66 17.19
CA PHE A 364 13.37 9.85 18.02
C PHE A 364 13.24 9.50 19.50
N VAL A 365 13.89 10.28 20.36
CA VAL A 365 13.62 10.30 21.80
C VAL A 365 12.47 11.27 22.05
N TYR A 366 11.42 10.82 22.76
CA TYR A 366 10.31 11.67 23.16
C TYR A 366 10.56 12.29 24.53
N LEU A 367 10.41 13.61 24.63
CA LEU A 367 10.51 14.39 25.86
C LEU A 367 9.10 14.78 26.33
N PRO A 368 8.53 14.09 27.34
CA PRO A 368 7.12 14.25 27.69
C PRO A 368 6.78 15.62 28.29
N LEU A 369 7.71 16.24 29.03
CA LEU A 369 7.49 17.53 29.71
C LEU A 369 7.17 18.67 28.74
N ASN A 370 7.76 18.62 27.55
CA ASN A 370 7.69 19.66 26.54
C ASN A 370 7.15 19.14 25.20
N GLN A 371 6.69 17.89 25.16
CA GLN A 371 6.08 17.23 23.99
C GLN A 371 6.95 17.31 22.73
N LYS A 372 8.27 17.24 22.89
CA LYS A 372 9.24 17.37 21.79
C LYS A 372 9.87 16.02 21.45
N PHE A 373 10.19 15.86 20.17
CA PHE A 373 10.97 14.73 19.66
C PHE A 373 12.38 15.21 19.33
N LEU A 374 13.39 14.50 19.85
CA LEU A 374 14.79 14.70 19.50
C LEU A 374 15.23 13.56 18.59
N LEU A 375 15.77 13.90 17.42
CA LEU A 375 16.30 12.90 16.49
C LEU A 375 17.43 12.12 17.15
N PHE A 376 17.30 10.79 17.16
CA PHE A 376 18.28 9.87 17.71
C PHE A 376 19.10 9.19 16.60
N ALA A 377 18.41 8.70 15.56
CA ALA A 377 19.02 8.08 14.40
C ALA A 377 18.19 8.38 13.14
N LEU A 378 18.87 8.68 12.04
CA LEU A 378 18.24 8.80 10.73
C LEU A 378 17.99 7.42 10.12
N GLN A 379 17.03 7.38 9.19
CA GLN A 379 16.83 6.23 8.32
C GLN A 379 18.15 5.88 7.61
N ASN A 380 18.43 4.58 7.56
CA ASN A 380 19.64 3.95 7.08
C ASN A 380 20.93 4.28 7.87
N GLU A 381 20.83 4.90 9.05
CA GLU A 381 21.95 5.08 9.96
C GLU A 381 22.17 3.82 10.80
N LYS A 382 23.43 3.42 11.00
CA LYS A 382 23.78 2.37 11.97
C LYS A 382 23.75 2.93 13.38
N VAL A 383 23.12 2.19 14.30
CA VAL A 383 23.06 2.58 15.71
C VAL A 383 24.14 1.85 16.49
N ASP A 384 25.08 2.60 17.05
CA ASP A 384 26.13 2.03 17.90
C ASP A 384 25.57 1.50 19.23
N VAL A 385 26.14 0.39 19.71
CA VAL A 385 25.86 -0.23 21.01
C VAL A 385 26.02 0.79 22.14
N THR A 386 27.04 1.65 22.07
CA THR A 386 27.29 2.67 23.09
C THR A 386 26.15 3.71 23.16
N LYS A 387 25.56 4.08 22.01
CA LYS A 387 24.41 4.99 21.95
C LYS A 387 23.18 4.36 22.62
N LEU A 388 22.92 3.06 22.37
CA LEU A 388 21.80 2.36 23.01
C LEU A 388 22.00 2.20 24.52
N GLN A 389 23.22 1.90 24.97
CA GLN A 389 23.53 1.78 26.41
C GLN A 389 23.24 3.09 27.15
N ARG A 390 23.60 4.24 26.57
CA ARG A 390 23.28 5.57 27.13
C ARG A 390 21.78 5.85 27.24
N LEU A 391 20.95 5.29 26.34
CA LEU A 391 19.49 5.38 26.48
C LEU A 391 19.03 4.60 27.71
N SER A 392 19.53 3.38 27.89
CA SER A 392 19.22 2.56 29.06
C SER A 392 19.65 3.21 30.38
N GLU A 393 20.85 3.80 30.44
CA GLU A 393 21.34 4.54 31.61
C GLU A 393 20.45 5.73 31.97
N LYS A 394 19.79 6.33 30.97
CA LYS A 394 18.83 7.43 31.14
C LYS A 394 17.40 6.95 31.37
N SER A 395 17.18 5.65 31.59
CA SER A 395 15.84 5.05 31.76
C SER A 395 14.91 5.28 30.57
N ILE A 396 15.46 5.37 29.35
CA ILE A 396 14.68 5.47 28.12
C ILE A 396 14.48 4.05 27.58
N GLU A 397 13.25 3.54 27.71
CA GLU A 397 12.89 2.18 27.29
C GLU A 397 12.44 2.09 25.83
N LYS A 398 11.95 3.21 25.28
CA LYS A 398 11.37 3.28 23.93
C LYS A 398 11.89 4.48 23.17
N LEU A 399 12.17 4.26 21.89
CA LEU A 399 12.24 5.31 20.89
C LEU A 399 10.91 5.42 20.15
N TYR A 400 10.77 6.46 19.34
CA TYR A 400 9.55 6.76 18.62
C TYR A 400 9.85 6.99 17.15
N THR A 401 9.00 6.51 16.26
CA THR A 401 9.07 6.78 14.83
C THR A 401 7.74 7.32 14.33
N PRO A 402 7.70 8.23 13.35
CA PRO A 402 6.45 8.67 12.74
C PRO A 402 5.64 7.50 12.16
N ILE A 403 4.30 7.57 12.23
CA ILE A 403 3.39 6.53 11.71
C ILE A 403 3.59 6.21 10.22
N GLU A 404 4.22 7.10 9.46
CA GLU A 404 4.60 6.85 8.07
C GLU A 404 5.49 5.61 7.92
N PHE A 405 6.35 5.35 8.92
CA PHE A 405 7.28 4.23 8.95
C PHE A 405 6.67 2.93 9.50
N GLU A 406 5.33 2.82 9.59
CA GLU A 406 4.68 1.62 10.14
C GLU A 406 5.09 0.33 9.41
N LYS A 407 5.24 0.40 8.08
CA LYS A 407 5.58 -0.77 7.27
C LYS A 407 7.01 -1.24 7.57
N GLU A 408 7.95 -0.30 7.63
CA GLU A 408 9.35 -0.51 7.97
C GLU A 408 9.50 -1.02 9.41
N PHE A 409 8.72 -0.48 10.35
CA PHE A 409 8.69 -0.97 11.72
C PHE A 409 8.17 -2.41 11.82
N ARG A 410 7.10 -2.76 11.09
CA ARG A 410 6.57 -4.13 11.04
C ARG A 410 7.59 -5.10 10.42
N ALA A 411 8.28 -4.68 9.36
CA ALA A 411 9.36 -5.45 8.74
C ALA A 411 10.49 -5.72 9.75
N LEU A 412 10.99 -4.68 10.41
CA LEU A 412 12.03 -4.82 11.44
C LEU A 412 11.62 -5.79 12.56
N ARG A 413 10.35 -5.73 12.99
CA ARG A 413 9.82 -6.63 14.03
C ARG A 413 9.76 -8.08 13.57
N ALA A 414 9.31 -8.33 12.35
CA ALA A 414 9.27 -9.67 11.78
C ALA A 414 10.68 -10.25 11.60
N GLU A 415 11.63 -9.44 11.12
CA GLU A 415 13.03 -9.82 10.98
C GLU A 415 13.66 -10.20 12.32
N GLU A 416 13.53 -9.34 13.34
CA GLU A 416 14.06 -9.63 14.68
C GLU A 416 13.41 -10.89 15.29
N PHE A 417 12.10 -11.06 15.10
CA PHE A 417 11.40 -12.26 15.55
C PHE A 417 11.99 -13.53 14.90
N LEU A 418 12.04 -13.59 13.57
CA LEU A 418 12.55 -14.75 12.84
C LEU A 418 14.03 -15.00 13.14
N ASN A 419 14.86 -13.96 13.15
CA ASN A 419 16.29 -14.07 13.46
C ASN A 419 16.52 -14.55 14.90
N SER A 420 15.64 -14.18 15.83
CA SER A 420 15.70 -14.71 17.20
C SER A 420 15.40 -16.21 17.28
N LEU A 421 14.45 -16.72 16.48
CA LEU A 421 14.16 -18.15 16.38
C LEU A 421 15.33 -18.92 15.77
N MET A 422 15.89 -18.41 14.67
CA MET A 422 17.06 -19.00 14.02
C MET A 422 18.29 -19.06 14.95
N LYS A 423 18.54 -18.00 15.73
CA LYS A 423 19.61 -17.97 16.73
C LYS A 423 19.40 -19.00 17.85
N LYS A 424 18.16 -19.33 18.22
CA LYS A 424 17.88 -20.40 19.20
C LYS A 424 18.22 -21.76 18.60
N LEU A 425 17.77 -22.05 17.39
CA LEU A 425 17.99 -23.34 16.73
C LEU A 425 19.48 -23.64 16.49
N SER A 426 20.25 -22.65 16.02
CA SER A 426 21.71 -22.80 15.82
C SER A 426 22.50 -23.06 17.11
N LYS A 427 22.00 -22.61 18.28
CA LYS A 427 22.61 -22.95 19.57
C LYS A 427 22.34 -24.39 19.99
N PHE A 428 21.21 -24.97 19.58
CA PHE A 428 20.89 -26.37 19.85
C PHE A 428 21.66 -27.31 18.93
N ALA A 429 21.88 -26.96 17.65
CA ALA A 429 22.64 -27.79 16.71
C ALA A 429 24.15 -27.91 17.03
N LYS A 430 24.69 -27.05 17.90
CA LYS A 430 26.11 -27.06 18.32
C LYS A 430 26.37 -27.75 19.66
N LYS A 431 25.32 -28.22 20.34
CA LYS A 431 25.42 -29.06 21.53
C LYS A 431 25.15 -30.50 21.13
#